data_AF-A0A1R1RMZ2-F1
#
_entry.id   AF-A0A1R1RMZ2-F1
#
_cell.length_a   1.000
_cell.length_b   1.000
_cell.length_c   1.000
_cell.angle_alpha   90.00
_cell.angle_beta   90.00
_cell.angle_gamma   90.00
#
_symmetry.space_group_name_H-M   'P 1'
#
loop_
_entity.id
_entity.type
_entity.pdbx_description
1 polymer ?
#
loop_
_entity_poly.entity_id
_entity_poly.type
_entity_poly.pdbx_seq_one_letter_code
_entity_poly.pdbx_strand_id
1 'polypeptide(L)'
;MKQARKKVYSLLSLITIVSLSLIPGIGLRTDNEFSETHYFFGYPAEWFGYSGEWLFGFQVFNLLFNFFLFYFIFFLLDKLRKVLRKVLLQFKNGL
;
A
#
# COMPACT_ATOMS: atom_id res chain seq x y z
N MET A 1 -3.61 -19.36 -14.64
CA MET A 1 -4.14 -18.94 -13.31
C MET A 1 -3.13 -18.22 -12.40
N LYS A 2 -1.86 -18.66 -12.28
CA LYS A 2 -0.85 -18.03 -11.38
C LYS A 2 -0.50 -16.58 -11.78
N GLN A 3 -0.38 -16.29 -13.07
CA GLN A 3 -0.11 -14.92 -13.57
C GLN A 3 -1.27 -13.95 -13.32
N ALA A 4 -2.53 -14.40 -13.46
CA ALA A 4 -3.69 -13.56 -13.18
C ALA A 4 -3.72 -13.09 -11.71
N ARG A 5 -3.37 -13.97 -10.76
CA ARG A 5 -3.28 -13.60 -9.34
C ARG A 5 -2.17 -12.58 -9.07
N LYS A 6 -0.99 -12.75 -9.69
CA LYS A 6 0.10 -11.77 -9.58
C LYS A 6 -0.34 -10.39 -10.07
N LYS A 7 -1.01 -10.32 -11.24
CA LYS A 7 -1.57 -9.07 -11.78
C LYS A 7 -2.57 -8.43 -10.80
N VAL A 8 -3.45 -9.22 -10.20
CA VAL A 8 -4.41 -8.72 -9.19
C VAL A 8 -3.68 -8.14 -7.97
N TYR A 9 -2.67 -8.82 -7.43
CA TYR A 9 -1.91 -8.28 -6.28
C TYR A 9 -1.17 -7.00 -6.64
N SER A 10 -0.54 -6.94 -7.82
CA SER A 10 0.12 -5.72 -8.29
C SER A 10 -0.84 -4.56 -8.43
N LEU A 11 -2.03 -4.79 -9.01
CA LEU A 11 -3.05 -3.76 -9.15
C LEU A 11 -3.57 -3.29 -7.78
N LEU A 12 -3.89 -4.23 -6.88
CA LEU A 12 -4.32 -3.91 -5.52
C LEU A 12 -3.25 -3.12 -4.77
N SER A 13 -1.98 -3.46 -4.95
CA SER A 13 -0.86 -2.75 -4.31
C SER A 13 -0.80 -1.30 -4.79
N LEU A 14 -0.90 -1.05 -6.10
CA LEU A 14 -0.91 0.32 -6.64
C LEU A 14 -2.10 1.12 -6.10
N ILE A 15 -3.31 0.53 -6.13
CA ILE A 15 -4.50 1.19 -5.60
C ILE A 15 -4.30 1.52 -4.11
N THR A 16 -3.80 0.58 -3.31
CA THR A 16 -3.56 0.80 -1.88
C THR A 16 -2.54 1.89 -1.62
N ILE A 17 -1.43 1.95 -2.35
CA ILE A 17 -0.45 3.03 -2.22
C ILE A 17 -1.12 4.38 -2.47
N VAL A 18 -1.83 4.53 -3.59
CA VAL A 18 -2.47 5.79 -3.97
C VAL A 18 -3.54 6.17 -2.94
N SER A 19 -4.42 5.24 -2.59
CA SER A 19 -5.49 5.48 -1.62
C SER A 19 -4.95 5.88 -0.27
N LEU A 20 -3.96 5.17 0.29
CA LEU A 20 -3.42 5.48 1.62
C LEU A 20 -2.60 6.77 1.62
N SER A 21 -1.89 7.08 0.54
CA SER A 21 -1.11 8.32 0.40
C SER A 21 -1.97 9.58 0.45
N LEU A 22 -3.25 9.48 0.11
CA LEU A 22 -4.18 10.61 0.10
C LEU A 22 -4.96 10.78 1.42
N ILE A 23 -4.80 9.86 2.39
CA ILE A 23 -5.52 9.94 3.67
C ILE A 23 -4.77 10.89 4.63
N PRO A 24 -5.38 12.00 5.07
CA PRO A 24 -4.80 12.90 6.07
C PRO A 24 -4.49 12.17 7.38
N GLY A 25 -3.32 12.44 7.95
CA GLY A 25 -2.88 11.84 9.21
C GLY A 25 -2.35 10.40 9.08
N ILE A 26 -2.49 9.76 7.92
CA ILE A 26 -1.87 8.47 7.61
C ILE A 26 -0.77 8.67 6.58
N GLY A 27 -1.16 8.91 5.32
CA GLY A 27 -0.24 9.04 4.20
C GLY A 27 -0.09 10.47 3.69
N LEU A 28 -0.99 11.38 4.06
CA LEU A 28 -0.81 12.81 3.83
C LEU A 28 -0.41 13.48 5.14
N ARG A 29 0.80 14.04 5.14
CA ARG A 29 1.35 14.83 6.24
C ARG A 29 1.65 16.23 5.75
N THR A 30 1.43 17.19 6.62
CA THR A 30 1.72 18.58 6.36
C THR A 30 2.72 19.05 7.40
N ASP A 31 3.84 19.57 6.94
CA ASP A 31 4.81 20.25 7.78
C ASP A 31 4.74 21.76 7.53
N ASN A 32 4.73 22.53 8.60
CA ASN A 32 4.61 23.99 8.61
C ASN A 32 5.81 24.65 9.30
N GLU A 33 6.92 23.93 9.50
CA GLU A 33 8.07 24.44 10.29
C GLU A 33 8.79 25.65 9.68
N PHE A 34 8.76 25.87 8.36
CA PHE A 34 9.58 26.89 7.69
C PHE A 34 8.81 27.72 6.66
N SER A 35 7.91 28.61 7.11
CA SER A 35 7.24 29.66 6.31
C SER A 35 6.43 29.23 5.07
N GLU A 36 6.59 28.00 4.59
CA GLU A 36 5.98 27.40 3.42
C GLU A 36 5.41 26.03 3.81
N THR A 37 4.20 25.76 3.34
CA THR A 37 3.49 24.51 3.63
C THR A 37 4.07 23.37 2.78
N HIS A 38 4.69 22.40 3.45
CA HIS A 38 5.22 21.20 2.81
C HIS A 38 4.23 20.05 2.96
N TYR A 39 3.79 19.47 1.85
CA TYR A 39 2.91 18.32 1.81
C TYR A 39 3.71 17.07 1.45
N PHE A 40 3.69 16.08 2.33
CA PHE A 40 4.31 14.78 2.12
C PHE A 40 3.24 13.71 1.93
N PHE A 41 3.38 12.93 0.87
CA PHE A 41 2.48 11.88 0.45
C PHE A 41 3.21 10.54 0.46
N GLY A 42 2.60 9.57 1.12
CA GLY A 42 3.06 8.20 1.12
C GLY A 42 2.81 7.51 2.44
N TYR A 43 2.49 6.23 2.35
CA TYR A 43 2.39 5.36 3.51
C TYR A 43 2.76 3.93 3.10
N PRO A 44 3.53 3.19 3.91
CA PRO A 44 4.23 3.64 5.13
C PRO A 44 5.47 4.51 4.88
N ALA A 45 6.05 4.51 3.67
CA ALA A 45 7.14 5.41 3.30
C ALA A 45 6.64 6.57 2.43
N GLU A 46 7.14 7.77 2.68
CA GLU A 46 6.82 8.98 1.91
C GLU A 46 7.51 8.89 0.54
N TRP A 47 6.76 8.97 -0.55
CA TRP A 47 7.29 8.81 -1.91
C TRP A 47 7.12 10.04 -2.78
N PHE A 48 6.26 10.98 -2.38
CA PHE A 48 6.03 12.22 -3.09
C PHE A 48 5.93 13.39 -2.11
N GLY A 49 6.51 14.52 -2.48
CA GLY A 49 6.48 15.75 -1.70
C GLY A 49 6.16 16.95 -2.57
N TYR A 50 5.49 17.94 -2.00
CA TYR A 50 5.21 19.22 -2.63
C TYR A 50 5.48 20.35 -1.62
N SER A 51 6.38 21.26 -1.95
CA SER A 51 6.82 22.33 -1.05
C SER A 51 6.33 23.74 -1.44
N GLY A 52 5.43 23.86 -2.42
CA GLY A 52 5.09 25.17 -3.01
C GLY A 52 5.89 25.46 -4.27
N GLU A 53 5.61 26.59 -4.94
CA GLU A 53 6.35 27.08 -6.11
C GLU A 53 6.63 26.05 -7.24
N TRP A 54 5.74 25.08 -7.44
CA TRP A 54 5.94 23.95 -8.38
C TRP A 54 7.17 23.08 -8.07
N LEU A 55 7.67 23.11 -6.83
CA LEU A 55 8.73 22.24 -6.35
C LEU A 55 8.15 20.89 -5.90
N PHE A 56 8.53 19.83 -6.61
CA PHE A 56 8.11 18.46 -6.33
C PHE A 56 9.30 17.58 -5.98
N GLY A 57 9.15 16.79 -4.93
CA GLY A 57 10.10 15.74 -4.55
C GLY A 57 9.53 14.36 -4.87
N PHE A 58 10.33 13.48 -5.47
CA PHE A 58 9.92 12.11 -5.74
C PHE A 58 10.96 11.11 -5.26
N GLN A 59 10.57 10.21 -4.36
CA GLN A 59 11.43 9.18 -3.81
C GLN A 59 11.05 7.82 -4.39
N VAL A 60 11.66 7.47 -5.54
CA VAL A 60 11.36 6.25 -6.29
C VAL A 60 11.52 4.98 -5.44
N PHE A 61 12.56 4.91 -4.61
CA PHE A 61 12.81 3.75 -3.76
C PHE A 61 11.72 3.55 -2.71
N ASN A 62 11.17 4.64 -2.16
CA ASN A 62 10.07 4.55 -1.19
C ASN A 62 8.77 4.11 -1.87
N LEU A 63 8.51 4.55 -3.10
CA LEU A 63 7.37 4.06 -3.89
C LEU A 63 7.49 2.55 -4.15
N LEU A 64 8.68 2.09 -4.59
CA LEU A 64 8.95 0.68 -4.81
C LEU A 64 8.81 -0.14 -3.54
N PHE A 65 9.34 0.35 -2.42
CA PHE A 65 9.20 -0.28 -1.12
C PHE A 65 7.72 -0.47 -0.74
N ASN A 66 6.91 0.59 -0.82
CA ASN A 66 5.47 0.50 -0.54
C ASN A 66 4.78 -0.51 -1.45
N PHE A 67 5.12 -0.52 -2.74
CA PHE A 67 4.55 -1.47 -3.70
C PHE A 67 4.85 -2.92 -3.33
N PHE A 68 6.12 -3.24 -3.05
CA PHE A 68 6.49 -4.60 -2.68
C PHE A 68 5.90 -5.02 -1.33
N LEU A 69 5.81 -4.09 -0.38
CA LEU A 69 5.19 -4.34 0.92
C LEU A 69 3.72 -4.73 0.77
N PHE A 70 2.91 -3.90 0.10
CA PHE A 70 1.49 -4.22 -0.09
C PHE A 70 1.28 -5.45 -0.96
N TYR A 71 2.11 -5.66 -1.97
CA TYR A 71 2.07 -6.88 -2.78
C TYR A 71 2.28 -8.12 -1.91
N PHE A 72 3.25 -8.08 -1.01
CA PHE A 72 3.54 -9.17 -0.10
C PHE A 72 2.40 -9.41 0.89
N ILE A 73 1.80 -8.35 1.43
CA ILE A 73 0.62 -8.42 2.30
C ILE A 73 -0.54 -9.14 1.57
N PHE A 74 -0.89 -8.72 0.35
CA PHE A 74 -1.95 -9.36 -0.42
C PHE A 74 -1.65 -10.82 -0.76
N PHE A 75 -0.38 -11.14 -1.05
CA PHE A 75 0.06 -12.51 -1.25
C PHE A 75 -0.13 -13.37 0.00
N LEU A 76 0.23 -12.85 1.18
CA LEU A 76 0.02 -13.53 2.47
C LEU A 76 -1.47 -13.71 2.78
N LEU A 77 -2.30 -12.69 2.55
CA LEU A 77 -3.75 -12.76 2.76
C LEU A 77 -4.40 -13.85 1.88
N ASP A 78 -4.01 -13.98 0.61
CA ASP A 78 -4.53 -15.09 -0.23
C ASP A 78 -4.10 -16.46 0.30
N LYS A 79 -2.88 -16.58 0.85
CA LYS A 79 -2.39 -17.82 1.45
C LYS A 79 -3.19 -18.16 2.72
N LEU A 80 -3.38 -17.19 3.61
CA LEU A 80 -4.17 -17.35 4.84
C LEU A 80 -5.62 -17.74 4.52
N ARG A 81 -6.25 -17.07 3.56
CA ARG A 81 -7.62 -17.40 3.11
C ARG A 81 -7.76 -18.86 2.68
N LYS A 82 -6.77 -19.40 1.94
CA LYS A 82 -6.80 -20.81 1.52
C LYS A 82 -6.69 -21.77 2.69
N VAL A 83 -5.80 -21.48 3.64
CA VAL A 83 -5.61 -22.29 4.86
C VAL A 83 -6.90 -22.28 5.67
N LEU A 84 -7.46 -21.10 5.95
CA LEU A 84 -8.71 -20.95 6.70
C LEU A 84 -9.87 -21.70 6.04
N ARG A 85 -10.01 -21.58 4.71
CA ARG A 85 -11.04 -22.31 3.96
C ARG A 85 -10.88 -23.82 4.08
N LYS A 86 -9.64 -24.33 4.02
CA LYS A 86 -9.37 -25.76 4.17
C LYS A 86 -9.75 -26.26 5.57
N VAL A 87 -9.35 -25.53 6.61
CA VAL A 87 -9.68 -25.84 8.00
C VAL A 87 -11.19 -25.82 8.22
N LEU A 88 -11.88 -24.79 7.73
CA LEU A 88 -13.33 -24.66 7.87
C LEU A 88 -14.10 -25.77 7.15
N LEU A 89 -13.63 -26.24 5.99
CA LEU A 89 -14.21 -27.39 5.30
C LEU A 89 -13.99 -28.71 6.03
N GLN A 90 -12.85 -28.89 6.70
CA GLN A 90 -12.61 -30.06 7.54
C GLN A 90 -13.60 -30.11 8.72
N PHE A 91 -13.84 -28.98 9.38
CA PHE A 91 -14.86 -28.89 10.43
C PHE A 91 -16.28 -29.15 9.92
N LYS A 92 -16.62 -28.67 8.71
CA LYS A 92 -17.95 -28.89 8.13
C LYS A 92 -18.22 -30.35 7.73
N ASN A 93 -17.19 -31.10 7.34
CA ASN A 93 -17.33 -32.46 6.82
C ASN A 93 -17.02 -33.56 7.87
N GLY A 94 -16.62 -33.17 9.09
CA GLY A 94 -16.29 -34.08 10.20
C GLY A 94 -17.36 -34.18 11.29
N LEU A 95 -18.57 -33.69 11.01
CA LEU A 95 -19.82 -33.76 11.79
C LEU A 95 -20.92 -34.27 10.85
#